data_AF-A0A7V2TSZ2-F1
#
_entry.id   AF-A0A7V2TSZ2-F1
#
_cell.length_a   1.000
_cell.length_b   1.000
_cell.length_c   1.000
_cell.angle_alpha   90.00
_cell.angle_beta   90.00
_cell.angle_gamma   90.00
#
_symmetry.space_group_name_H-M   'P 1'
#
loop_
_entity.id
_entity.type
_entity.pdbx_description
1 polymer ?
#
loop_
_entity_poly.entity_id
_entity_poly.type
_entity_poly.pdbx_seq_one_letter_code
_entity_poly.pdbx_strand_id
1 'polypeptide(L)'
;MDQCGANSKCQCGNSRNTSTSFSLNRRQFIQLAGMAVLAAGAHRRVMAGPFQADPGHPVPVDKKLDPAWVRGLFKRGEKEVFSGADLEPIGMPCSGIGSGQLYLCGDGRLGEWQICNDAGSHWIGYTGSTYERRKPPRPFFQEFALLYCHDGGEGIVRLLNWESWESVTFRGEFPVGTVTYRDPAVPVWVSLEAFTPWIPLSAEDSALPATILEYTVHNDTEWPIEVSVAGLLENLVYHNSRDIETAIWRTLRWHRTPERVQARFGVRLPTEAELAATPPPREDIVFADFEGEDYGDWKTEGEAFGKGPVSGPVGNQQPVSGFEGKKFAGSFQGSDELTGKLISP
;
A
#
# COMPACT_ATOMS: atom_id res chain seq x y z
N MET A 1 -37.48 17.83 65.08
CA MET A 1 -36.30 18.47 65.71
C MET A 1 -35.24 18.72 64.67
N ASP A 2 -35.12 19.88 64.05
CA ASP A 2 -36.05 20.94 63.67
C ASP A 2 -35.16 21.99 62.99
N GLN A 3 -35.56 22.42 61.80
CA GLN A 3 -35.43 23.77 61.24
C GLN A 3 -34.02 24.41 61.15
N CYS A 4 -33.43 24.63 59.96
CA CYS A 4 -33.89 25.35 58.76
C CYS A 4 -33.84 26.88 58.87
N GLY A 5 -33.07 27.52 57.98
CA GLY A 5 -33.23 28.92 57.56
C GLY A 5 -31.93 29.60 57.11
N ALA A 6 -31.92 30.55 56.17
CA ALA A 6 -32.93 30.92 55.16
C ALA A 6 -32.36 31.90 54.10
N ASN A 7 -33.02 31.98 52.93
CA ASN A 7 -33.04 33.10 51.95
C ASN A 7 -31.80 33.30 51.02
N SER A 8 -31.93 33.76 49.76
CA SER A 8 -33.10 34.32 49.04
C SER A 8 -33.16 34.00 47.52
N LYS A 9 -34.36 33.63 47.06
CA LYS A 9 -35.09 34.08 45.83
C LYS A 9 -34.32 35.06 44.92
N CYS A 10 -34.09 34.81 43.62
CA CYS A 10 -35.03 34.95 42.48
C CYS A 10 -34.27 34.64 41.14
N GLN A 11 -34.83 34.51 39.91
CA GLN A 11 -36.20 34.66 39.39
C GLN A 11 -36.48 33.82 38.10
N CYS A 12 -37.51 34.21 37.33
CA CYS A 12 -38.13 33.63 36.13
C CYS A 12 -37.28 33.53 34.83
N GLY A 13 -37.57 32.52 34.00
CA GLY A 13 -37.09 32.40 32.61
C GLY A 13 -37.77 31.27 31.83
N ASN A 14 -39.08 31.38 31.56
CA ASN A 14 -39.87 30.29 30.95
C ASN A 14 -39.76 30.30 29.40
N SER A 15 -38.76 29.64 28.83
CA SER A 15 -38.65 29.44 27.38
C SER A 15 -39.19 28.07 26.95
N ARG A 16 -40.26 28.07 26.17
CA ARG A 16 -40.78 26.86 25.51
C ARG A 16 -39.82 26.45 24.39
N ASN A 17 -38.88 25.55 24.66
CA ASN A 17 -38.12 24.92 23.60
C ASN A 17 -38.91 23.72 23.04
N THR A 18 -39.71 23.97 21.99
CA THR A 18 -40.43 22.94 21.26
C THR A 18 -39.48 22.14 20.36
N SER A 19 -38.65 21.29 20.96
CA SER A 19 -37.98 20.20 20.25
C SER A 19 -38.80 18.92 20.39
N THR A 20 -39.60 18.61 19.36
CA THR A 20 -40.26 17.31 19.24
C THR A 20 -39.20 16.25 18.95
N SER A 21 -38.65 15.64 20.00
CA SER A 21 -37.81 14.46 19.86
C SER A 21 -38.67 13.26 19.44
N PHE A 22 -38.61 12.92 18.15
CA PHE A 22 -39.20 11.70 17.62
C PHE A 22 -38.41 10.49 18.13
N SER A 23 -38.77 9.98 19.32
CA SER A 23 -38.24 8.73 19.85
C SER A 23 -38.90 7.53 19.15
N LEU A 24 -38.26 7.04 18.09
CA LEU A 24 -38.65 5.77 17.46
C LEU A 24 -38.51 4.64 18.49
N ASN A 25 -39.63 4.01 18.84
CA ASN A 25 -39.58 2.85 19.73
C ASN A 25 -38.95 1.64 18.99
N ARG A 26 -38.44 0.65 19.73
CA ARG A 26 -37.73 -0.51 19.16
C ARG A 26 -38.55 -1.26 18.08
N ARG A 27 -39.87 -1.32 18.20
CA ARG A 27 -40.75 -1.95 17.20
C ARG A 27 -40.85 -1.10 15.93
N GLN A 28 -41.03 0.21 16.07
CA GLN A 28 -41.02 1.15 14.94
C GLN A 28 -39.66 1.17 14.24
N PHE A 29 -38.55 1.14 14.99
CA PHE A 29 -37.20 1.03 14.42
C PHE A 29 -37.03 -0.26 13.59
N ILE A 30 -37.45 -1.42 14.13
CA ILE A 30 -37.40 -2.70 13.39
C ILE A 30 -38.28 -2.65 12.13
N GLN A 31 -39.47 -2.03 12.20
CA GLN A 31 -40.34 -1.86 11.04
C GLN A 31 -39.73 -0.93 9.99
N LEU A 32 -39.17 0.22 10.40
CA LEU A 32 -38.54 1.18 9.50
C LEU A 32 -37.28 0.59 8.85
N ALA A 33 -36.43 -0.07 9.63
CA ALA A 33 -35.24 -0.75 9.14
C ALA A 33 -35.60 -1.92 8.21
N GLY A 34 -36.61 -2.72 8.55
CA GLY A 34 -37.11 -3.80 7.68
C GLY A 34 -37.67 -3.28 6.36
N MET A 35 -38.43 -2.19 6.37
CA MET A 35 -38.92 -1.55 5.14
C MET A 35 -37.79 -0.90 4.33
N ALA A 36 -36.79 -0.29 4.98
CA ALA A 36 -35.63 0.29 4.30
C ALA A 36 -34.78 -0.79 3.61
N VAL A 37 -34.58 -1.94 4.26
CA VAL A 37 -33.90 -3.11 3.67
C VAL A 37 -34.71 -3.70 2.51
N LEU A 38 -36.03 -3.77 2.62
CA LEU A 38 -36.90 -4.22 1.51
C LEU A 38 -36.91 -3.23 0.34
N ALA A 39 -36.92 -1.93 0.59
CA ALA A 39 -36.86 -0.89 -0.44
C ALA A 39 -35.49 -0.86 -1.15
N ALA A 40 -34.39 -0.95 -0.41
CA ALA A 40 -33.05 -1.11 -0.98
C ALA A 40 -32.89 -2.45 -1.72
N GLY A 41 -33.61 -3.49 -1.28
CA GLY A 41 -33.67 -4.80 -1.93
C GLY A 41 -34.53 -4.84 -3.20
N ALA A 42 -35.51 -3.96 -3.36
CA ALA A 42 -36.46 -3.96 -4.48
C ALA A 42 -35.81 -3.72 -5.85
N HIS A 43 -34.61 -3.13 -5.88
CA HIS A 43 -33.81 -2.95 -7.10
C HIS A 43 -32.88 -4.14 -7.41
N ARG A 44 -32.74 -5.11 -6.50
CA ARG A 44 -32.01 -6.35 -6.76
C ARG A 44 -32.95 -7.37 -7.38
N ARG A 45 -32.69 -7.76 -8.63
CA ARG A 45 -33.33 -8.95 -9.23
C ARG A 45 -33.02 -10.15 -8.35
N VAL A 46 -34.05 -10.69 -7.71
CA VAL A 46 -33.93 -11.88 -6.87
C VAL A 46 -33.55 -13.05 -7.78
N MET A 47 -32.31 -13.50 -7.70
CA MET A 47 -31.76 -14.53 -8.59
C MET A 47 -32.41 -15.90 -8.42
N ALA A 48 -33.09 -16.14 -7.29
CA ALA A 48 -33.52 -17.45 -6.84
C ALA A 48 -34.71 -17.39 -5.87
N GLY A 49 -35.68 -18.30 -6.02
CA GLY A 49 -36.80 -18.48 -5.09
C GLY A 49 -38.19 -18.23 -5.70
N PRO A 50 -39.27 -18.18 -4.90
CA PRO A 50 -39.31 -18.31 -3.45
C PRO A 50 -39.12 -19.77 -2.96
N PHE A 51 -38.38 -19.91 -1.86
CA PHE A 51 -38.08 -21.20 -1.22
C PHE A 51 -39.16 -21.62 -0.21
N GLN A 52 -39.28 -22.93 0.00
CA GLN A 52 -39.96 -23.49 1.17
C GLN A 52 -38.88 -24.02 2.12
N ALA A 53 -39.08 -23.82 3.43
CA ALA A 53 -38.16 -24.29 4.45
C ALA A 53 -38.42 -25.78 4.74
N ASP A 54 -37.42 -26.62 4.51
CA ASP A 54 -37.40 -28.02 4.95
C ASP A 54 -36.46 -28.14 6.17
N PRO A 55 -36.96 -28.48 7.37
CA PRO A 55 -36.15 -28.68 8.57
C PRO A 55 -35.12 -29.80 8.46
N GLY A 56 -35.36 -30.81 7.60
CA GLY A 56 -34.44 -31.93 7.36
C GLY A 56 -33.39 -31.65 6.28
N HIS A 57 -33.66 -30.69 5.40
CA HIS A 57 -32.73 -30.30 4.34
C HIS A 57 -32.75 -28.78 4.08
N PRO A 58 -31.99 -27.96 4.83
CA PRO A 58 -32.07 -26.50 4.80
C PRO A 58 -31.59 -25.85 3.49
N VAL A 59 -31.15 -26.65 2.52
CA VAL A 59 -30.58 -26.22 1.23
C VAL A 59 -31.46 -26.81 0.12
N PRO A 60 -32.47 -26.08 -0.40
CA PRO A 60 -33.46 -26.64 -1.33
C PRO A 60 -32.83 -27.34 -2.55
N VAL A 61 -33.34 -28.51 -2.92
CA VAL A 61 -32.85 -29.27 -4.10
C VAL A 61 -33.09 -28.46 -5.38
N ASP A 62 -34.32 -28.00 -5.57
CA ASP A 62 -34.63 -26.98 -6.58
C ASP A 62 -34.25 -25.60 -6.06
N LYS A 63 -33.25 -25.00 -6.69
CA LYS A 63 -32.77 -23.64 -6.39
C LYS A 63 -33.71 -22.55 -6.92
N LYS A 64 -34.68 -22.88 -7.78
CA LYS A 64 -35.61 -21.93 -8.42
C LYS A 64 -34.89 -20.70 -8.96
N LEU A 65 -33.74 -20.91 -9.60
CA LEU A 65 -32.98 -19.84 -10.21
C LEU A 65 -33.80 -19.25 -11.36
N ASP A 66 -33.88 -17.91 -11.45
CA ASP A 66 -34.51 -17.27 -12.59
C ASP A 66 -33.76 -17.69 -13.87
N PRO A 67 -34.41 -18.39 -14.83
CA PRO A 67 -33.75 -18.81 -16.06
C PRO A 67 -33.18 -17.63 -16.87
N ALA A 68 -33.73 -16.43 -16.75
CA ALA A 68 -33.19 -15.23 -17.38
C ALA A 68 -31.92 -14.72 -16.68
N TRP A 69 -31.86 -14.79 -15.35
CA TRP A 69 -30.64 -14.53 -14.57
C TRP A 69 -29.54 -15.56 -14.88
N VAL A 70 -29.86 -16.86 -14.90
CA VAL A 70 -28.90 -17.92 -15.26
C VAL A 70 -28.34 -17.70 -16.66
N ARG A 71 -29.19 -17.41 -17.67
CA ARG A 71 -28.73 -17.02 -19.02
C ARG A 71 -27.86 -15.76 -19.01
N GLY A 72 -28.06 -14.87 -18.04
CA GLY A 72 -27.23 -13.69 -17.81
C GLY A 72 -25.79 -14.02 -17.44
N LEU A 73 -25.56 -15.07 -16.63
CA LEU A 73 -24.21 -15.51 -16.21
C LEU A 73 -23.32 -15.96 -17.37
N PHE A 74 -23.92 -16.44 -18.46
CA PHE A 74 -23.21 -16.89 -19.67
C PHE A 74 -23.08 -15.80 -20.74
N LYS A 75 -23.63 -14.59 -20.51
CA LYS A 75 -23.35 -13.46 -21.40
C LYS A 75 -21.91 -13.04 -21.22
N ARG A 76 -21.23 -12.75 -22.33
CA ARG A 76 -19.92 -12.08 -22.29
C ARG A 76 -20.11 -10.73 -21.59
N GLY A 77 -19.50 -10.57 -20.42
CA GLY A 77 -19.47 -9.31 -19.70
C GLY A 77 -18.54 -8.30 -20.36
N GLU A 78 -18.60 -7.07 -19.87
CA GLU A 78 -17.55 -6.08 -20.12
C GLU A 78 -16.33 -6.41 -19.24
N LYS A 79 -15.12 -6.05 -19.70
CA LYS A 79 -13.92 -6.24 -18.90
C LYS A 79 -13.92 -5.23 -17.75
N GLU A 80 -13.61 -5.68 -16.54
CA GLU A 80 -13.50 -4.79 -15.39
C GLU A 80 -12.26 -3.89 -15.54
N VAL A 81 -12.43 -2.59 -15.31
CA VAL A 81 -11.39 -1.57 -15.44
C VAL A 81 -11.44 -0.67 -14.21
N PHE A 82 -10.33 -0.62 -13.48
CA PHE A 82 -10.16 0.17 -12.26
C PHE A 82 -9.56 1.53 -12.57
N SER A 83 -9.89 2.55 -11.79
CA SER A 83 -9.38 3.92 -11.94
C SER A 83 -9.44 4.69 -10.61
N GLY A 84 -8.78 5.84 -10.56
CA GLY A 84 -8.79 6.73 -9.39
C GLY A 84 -8.34 6.03 -8.09
N ALA A 85 -9.15 6.13 -7.04
CA ALA A 85 -8.82 5.60 -5.72
C ALA A 85 -8.77 4.06 -5.65
N ASP A 86 -9.26 3.35 -6.68
CA ASP A 86 -9.18 1.89 -6.74
C ASP A 86 -7.81 1.40 -7.22
N LEU A 87 -6.97 2.26 -7.82
CA LEU A 87 -5.62 1.91 -8.28
C LEU A 87 -4.63 1.69 -7.13
N GLU A 88 -4.81 2.39 -6.02
CA GLU A 88 -3.87 2.40 -4.89
C GLU A 88 -3.58 1.01 -4.27
N PRO A 89 -4.59 0.15 -3.97
CA PRO A 89 -4.34 -1.18 -3.42
C PRO A 89 -4.03 -2.24 -4.47
N ILE A 90 -4.03 -1.91 -5.77
CA ILE A 90 -3.75 -2.90 -6.82
C ILE A 90 -2.27 -3.29 -6.76
N GLY A 91 -2.04 -4.57 -6.52
CA GLY A 91 -0.83 -5.28 -6.88
C GLY A 91 -1.21 -6.58 -7.58
N MET A 92 -0.87 -6.74 -8.85
CA MET A 92 -1.01 -7.99 -9.59
C MET A 92 0.37 -8.67 -9.68
N PRO A 93 0.53 -9.94 -9.27
CA PRO A 93 1.81 -10.63 -9.37
C PRO A 93 2.23 -10.77 -10.84
N CYS A 94 3.48 -10.43 -11.11
CA CYS A 94 4.06 -10.28 -12.45
C CYS A 94 5.50 -10.84 -12.45
N SER A 95 5.61 -12.09 -12.01
CA SER A 95 6.87 -12.81 -11.77
C SER A 95 6.72 -14.32 -12.01
N GLY A 96 7.84 -15.02 -12.13
CA GLY A 96 7.89 -16.46 -12.37
C GLY A 96 7.50 -17.30 -11.16
N ILE A 97 7.14 -18.56 -11.41
CA ILE A 97 6.90 -19.56 -10.37
C ILE A 97 8.22 -19.84 -9.66
N GLY A 98 8.31 -19.46 -8.38
CA GLY A 98 9.49 -19.69 -7.54
C GLY A 98 10.65 -18.70 -7.73
N SER A 99 10.51 -17.66 -8.55
CA SER A 99 11.60 -16.71 -8.84
C SER A 99 11.79 -15.58 -7.81
N GLY A 100 11.11 -15.64 -6.67
CA GLY A 100 10.73 -14.42 -5.92
C GLY A 100 9.54 -13.71 -6.59
N GLN A 101 8.85 -12.84 -5.85
CA GLN A 101 7.67 -12.13 -6.36
C GLN A 101 7.97 -10.67 -6.69
N LEU A 102 7.27 -10.16 -7.71
CA LEU A 102 7.24 -8.75 -8.07
C LEU A 102 5.84 -8.41 -8.59
N TYR A 103 5.27 -7.29 -8.15
CA TYR A 103 3.87 -6.95 -8.43
C TYR A 103 3.76 -5.68 -9.27
N LEU A 104 2.96 -5.76 -10.34
CA LEU A 104 2.50 -4.61 -11.11
C LEU A 104 1.44 -3.85 -10.31
N CYS A 105 1.69 -2.58 -10.03
CA CYS A 105 0.76 -1.70 -9.32
C CYS A 105 -0.30 -1.09 -10.26
N GLY A 106 -1.37 -0.54 -9.69
CA GLY A 106 -2.45 0.13 -10.45
C GLY A 106 -2.02 1.30 -11.33
N ASP A 107 -0.90 1.96 -11.01
CA ASP A 107 -0.26 3.04 -11.80
C ASP A 107 0.82 2.54 -12.78
N GLY A 108 1.03 1.23 -12.87
CA GLY A 108 2.05 0.57 -13.70
C GLY A 108 3.49 0.61 -13.16
N ARG A 109 3.70 1.15 -11.95
CA ARG A 109 4.97 0.96 -11.21
C ARG A 109 5.07 -0.46 -10.64
N LEU A 110 6.26 -0.86 -10.21
CA LEU A 110 6.56 -2.17 -9.62
C LEU A 110 6.68 -2.06 -8.10
N GLY A 111 5.97 -2.93 -7.37
CA GLY A 111 5.95 -3.00 -5.90
C GLY A 111 6.04 -4.45 -5.40
N GLU A 112 6.03 -4.64 -4.07
CA GLU A 112 6.17 -5.97 -3.42
C GLU A 112 7.37 -6.74 -3.97
N TRP A 113 8.55 -6.12 -3.89
CA TRP A 113 9.82 -6.64 -4.41
C TRP A 113 10.38 -7.78 -3.54
N GLN A 114 9.70 -8.93 -3.52
CA GLN A 114 10.08 -10.12 -2.77
C GLN A 114 11.14 -10.95 -3.52
N ILE A 115 12.17 -10.28 -4.03
CA ILE A 115 13.31 -10.87 -4.76
C ILE A 115 14.62 -10.82 -3.96
N CYS A 116 14.61 -10.21 -2.77
CA CYS A 116 15.78 -10.02 -1.91
C CYS A 116 15.82 -11.05 -0.75
N ASN A 117 15.19 -12.22 -0.95
CA ASN A 117 15.06 -13.31 0.02
C ASN A 117 14.35 -12.89 1.34
N ASP A 118 13.44 -11.93 1.22
CA ASP A 118 12.68 -11.24 2.26
C ASP A 118 11.15 -11.42 2.06
N ALA A 119 10.75 -12.57 1.50
CA ALA A 119 9.38 -12.85 1.09
C ALA A 119 8.39 -12.81 2.27
N GLY A 120 7.62 -11.72 2.35
CA GLY A 120 6.55 -11.54 3.32
C GLY A 120 5.28 -12.29 2.92
N SER A 121 4.80 -13.17 3.80
CA SER A 121 3.45 -13.73 3.66
C SER A 121 2.42 -12.76 4.21
N HIS A 122 1.58 -12.22 3.33
CA HIS A 122 0.43 -11.39 3.69
C HIS A 122 -0.80 -12.21 4.11
N TRP A 123 -0.57 -13.47 4.51
CA TRP A 123 -1.58 -14.37 5.03
C TRP A 123 -1.87 -14.05 6.51
N ILE A 124 -2.99 -13.35 6.75
CA ILE A 124 -3.46 -13.08 8.11
C ILE A 124 -4.21 -14.32 8.62
N GLY A 125 -3.48 -15.21 9.29
CA GLY A 125 -4.05 -16.39 9.92
C GLY A 125 -5.12 -16.03 10.96
N TYR A 126 -6.14 -16.88 11.10
CA TYR A 126 -7.22 -16.80 12.10
C TYR A 126 -8.18 -15.59 12.03
N THR A 127 -7.96 -14.59 11.16
CA THR A 127 -8.90 -13.46 10.98
C THR A 127 -9.95 -13.68 9.88
N GLY A 128 -9.82 -14.75 9.09
CA GLY A 128 -10.68 -15.00 7.92
C GLY A 128 -10.62 -13.92 6.84
N SER A 129 -9.63 -13.01 6.91
CA SER A 129 -9.63 -11.75 6.18
C SER A 129 -8.29 -11.55 5.46
N THR A 130 -8.23 -11.91 4.18
CA THR A 130 -7.12 -11.60 3.26
C THR A 130 -7.34 -10.28 2.50
N TYR A 131 -8.19 -9.40 3.04
CA TYR A 131 -8.78 -8.25 2.35
C TYR A 131 -8.39 -6.91 2.96
N GLU A 132 -7.25 -6.84 3.65
CA GLU A 132 -6.72 -5.55 4.11
C GLU A 132 -6.33 -4.69 2.90
N ARG A 133 -6.99 -3.53 2.74
CA ARG A 133 -6.66 -2.54 1.71
C ARG A 133 -5.28 -1.97 2.03
N ARG A 134 -4.26 -2.45 1.32
CA ARG A 134 -2.86 -2.07 1.50
C ARG A 134 -2.24 -1.68 0.16
N LYS A 135 -1.51 -0.56 0.14
CA LYS A 135 -0.73 -0.14 -1.02
C LYS A 135 0.53 -1.01 -1.12
N PRO A 136 0.83 -1.66 -2.25
CA PRO A 136 2.07 -2.43 -2.42
C PRO A 136 3.30 -1.56 -2.11
N PRO A 137 4.18 -1.96 -1.17
CA PRO A 137 5.38 -1.20 -0.85
C PRO A 137 6.34 -1.14 -2.06
N ARG A 138 7.02 -0.01 -2.20
CA ARG A 138 8.00 0.27 -3.26
C ARG A 138 9.34 0.63 -2.60
N PRO A 139 10.09 -0.37 -2.09
CA PRO A 139 11.32 -0.12 -1.31
C PRO A 139 12.49 0.42 -2.14
N PHE A 140 12.41 0.37 -3.48
CA PHE A 140 13.47 0.80 -4.41
C PHE A 140 12.96 1.91 -5.32
N PHE A 141 13.86 2.82 -5.71
CA PHE A 141 13.51 3.83 -6.71
C PHE A 141 13.32 3.19 -8.10
N GLN A 142 12.13 3.37 -8.67
CA GLN A 142 11.75 2.91 -10.00
C GLN A 142 10.77 3.90 -10.64
N GLU A 143 11.08 4.35 -11.84
CA GLU A 143 10.19 5.15 -12.70
C GLU A 143 10.34 4.73 -14.16
N PHE A 144 9.28 4.87 -14.94
CA PHE A 144 9.34 4.82 -16.40
C PHE A 144 8.87 6.16 -16.96
N ALA A 145 9.38 6.55 -18.12
CA ALA A 145 9.07 7.84 -18.72
C ALA A 145 8.84 7.72 -20.21
N LEU A 146 7.84 8.45 -20.69
CA LEU A 146 7.69 8.82 -22.09
C LEU A 146 8.46 10.13 -22.31
N LEU A 147 9.32 10.15 -23.31
CA LEU A 147 9.84 11.36 -23.94
C LEU A 147 9.15 11.50 -25.29
N TYR A 148 8.62 12.68 -25.61
CA TYR A 148 8.04 12.95 -26.93
C TYR A 148 8.40 14.34 -27.44
N CYS A 149 8.60 14.47 -28.76
CA CYS A 149 8.75 15.75 -29.43
C CYS A 149 8.09 15.75 -30.81
N HIS A 150 7.87 16.93 -31.36
CA HIS A 150 7.33 17.15 -32.70
C HIS A 150 8.26 18.09 -33.45
N ASP A 151 8.51 17.81 -34.73
CA ASP A 151 9.36 18.58 -35.66
C ASP A 151 10.73 19.01 -35.11
N GLY A 152 11.35 18.15 -34.28
CA GLY A 152 12.67 18.42 -33.67
C GLY A 152 12.66 19.53 -32.60
N GLY A 153 11.48 19.91 -32.10
CA GLY A 153 11.32 20.82 -30.97
C GLY A 153 11.81 20.22 -29.64
N GLU A 154 11.71 21.01 -28.56
CA GLU A 154 12.11 20.59 -27.22
C GLU A 154 11.33 19.34 -26.76
N GLY A 155 12.06 18.33 -26.28
CA GLY A 155 11.48 17.06 -25.86
C GLY A 155 10.80 17.16 -24.50
N ILE A 156 9.52 16.80 -24.46
CA ILE A 156 8.72 16.80 -23.23
C ILE A 156 8.88 15.44 -22.54
N VAL A 157 9.36 15.46 -21.29
CA VAL A 157 9.41 14.29 -20.41
C VAL A 157 8.10 14.19 -19.63
N ARG A 158 7.48 13.01 -19.60
CA ARG A 158 6.34 12.70 -18.73
C ARG A 158 6.53 11.30 -18.14
N LEU A 159 6.45 11.18 -16.81
CA LEU A 159 6.55 9.87 -16.16
C LEU A 159 5.30 9.03 -16.44
N LEU A 160 5.44 7.71 -16.48
CA LEU A 160 4.36 6.76 -16.72
C LEU A 160 3.78 6.31 -15.38
N ASN A 161 3.11 7.25 -14.72
CA ASN A 161 2.47 7.07 -13.42
C ASN A 161 1.21 7.93 -13.28
N TRP A 162 0.36 7.61 -12.31
CA TRP A 162 -0.89 8.33 -12.03
C TRP A 162 -0.71 9.79 -11.54
N GLU A 163 0.48 10.21 -11.09
CA GLU A 163 0.73 11.62 -10.76
C GLU A 163 0.93 12.50 -12.00
N SER A 164 1.26 11.90 -13.15
CA SER A 164 1.71 12.60 -14.35
C SER A 164 0.72 12.56 -15.53
N TRP A 165 -0.50 12.05 -15.35
CA TRP A 165 -1.52 11.92 -16.40
C TRP A 165 -2.92 12.18 -15.85
N GLU A 166 -3.81 12.81 -16.63
CA GLU A 166 -5.19 13.08 -16.19
C GLU A 166 -5.99 11.79 -15.92
N SER A 167 -5.78 10.75 -16.73
CA SER A 167 -6.47 9.47 -16.62
C SER A 167 -5.49 8.31 -16.69
N VAL A 168 -5.44 7.53 -15.61
CA VAL A 168 -4.81 6.22 -15.56
C VAL A 168 -5.86 5.17 -15.23
N THR A 169 -5.82 4.07 -15.96
CA THR A 169 -6.73 2.93 -15.76
C THR A 169 -5.96 1.61 -15.75
N PHE A 170 -6.42 0.67 -14.93
CA PHE A 170 -5.82 -0.65 -14.77
C PHE A 170 -6.82 -1.75 -15.10
N ARG A 171 -6.37 -2.78 -15.83
CA ARG A 171 -7.14 -3.98 -16.14
C ARG A 171 -6.31 -5.22 -15.82
N GLY A 172 -6.69 -5.97 -14.80
CA GLY A 172 -6.02 -7.20 -14.40
C GLY A 172 -6.68 -8.43 -15.02
N GLU A 173 -6.00 -9.08 -15.95
CA GLU A 173 -6.42 -10.34 -16.58
C GLU A 173 -5.26 -11.35 -16.46
N PHE A 174 -4.94 -11.73 -15.21
CA PHE A 174 -3.78 -12.57 -14.89
C PHE A 174 -3.65 -13.77 -15.85
N PRO A 175 -2.48 -13.98 -16.49
CA PRO A 175 -1.16 -13.44 -16.14
C PRO A 175 -0.80 -12.06 -16.73
N VAL A 176 -1.72 -11.36 -17.40
CA VAL A 176 -1.45 -10.06 -18.04
C VAL A 176 -2.17 -8.92 -17.30
N GLY A 177 -1.43 -7.86 -16.99
CA GLY A 177 -1.97 -6.59 -16.49
C GLY A 177 -1.81 -5.52 -17.56
N THR A 178 -2.88 -4.82 -17.89
CA THR A 178 -2.83 -3.68 -18.81
C THR A 178 -3.04 -2.37 -18.04
N VAL A 179 -2.13 -1.41 -18.22
CA VAL A 179 -2.26 -0.04 -17.70
C VAL A 179 -2.37 0.92 -18.89
N THR A 180 -3.32 1.84 -18.86
CA THR A 180 -3.50 2.83 -19.93
C THR A 180 -3.40 4.24 -19.35
N TYR A 181 -2.55 5.07 -19.96
CA TYR A 181 -2.27 6.45 -19.59
C TYR A 181 -2.82 7.39 -20.67
N ARG A 182 -3.70 8.32 -20.30
CA ARG A 182 -4.33 9.30 -21.19
C ARG A 182 -4.38 10.68 -20.55
N ASP A 183 -4.14 11.70 -21.36
CA ASP A 183 -4.24 13.11 -20.99
C ASP A 183 -4.62 13.88 -22.28
N PRO A 184 -5.74 14.62 -22.32
CA PRO A 184 -6.18 15.35 -23.51
C PRO A 184 -5.22 16.44 -23.99
N ALA A 185 -4.29 16.91 -23.15
CA ALA A 185 -3.24 17.86 -23.51
C ALA A 185 -1.96 17.18 -24.05
N VAL A 186 -1.91 15.84 -24.09
CA VAL A 186 -0.79 15.07 -24.67
C VAL A 186 -1.23 14.48 -26.02
N PRO A 187 -0.48 14.70 -27.11
CA PRO A 187 -0.88 14.27 -28.45
C PRO A 187 -0.73 12.75 -28.69
N VAL A 188 -0.18 12.03 -27.72
CA VAL A 188 -0.01 10.57 -27.71
C VAL A 188 -0.53 9.98 -26.41
N TRP A 189 -0.97 8.74 -26.44
CA TRP A 189 -1.35 7.99 -25.25
C TRP A 189 -0.59 6.66 -25.18
N VAL A 190 -0.49 6.07 -24.00
CA VAL A 190 0.36 4.89 -23.76
C VAL A 190 -0.47 3.74 -23.18
N SER A 191 -0.30 2.54 -23.73
CA SER A 191 -0.70 1.30 -23.08
C SER A 191 0.53 0.49 -22.69
N LEU A 192 0.60 0.10 -21.42
CA LEU A 192 1.55 -0.88 -20.90
C LEU A 192 0.84 -2.23 -20.79
N GLU A 193 1.36 -3.28 -21.42
CA GLU A 193 1.06 -4.66 -21.08
C GLU A 193 2.22 -5.25 -20.28
N ALA A 194 1.93 -5.77 -19.10
CA ALA A 194 2.93 -6.26 -18.16
C ALA A 194 2.59 -7.68 -17.70
N PHE A 195 3.54 -8.58 -17.87
CA PHE A 195 3.36 -10.01 -17.62
C PHE A 195 4.69 -10.75 -17.39
N THR A 196 4.57 -12.00 -16.92
CA THR A 196 5.59 -13.04 -17.05
C THR A 196 4.99 -14.17 -17.89
N PRO A 197 5.75 -14.87 -18.75
CA PRO A 197 5.23 -15.96 -19.60
C PRO A 197 4.76 -17.19 -18.79
N TRP A 198 3.58 -17.09 -18.16
CA TRP A 198 2.88 -18.21 -17.54
C TRP A 198 2.21 -19.06 -18.61
N ILE A 199 2.91 -20.10 -19.04
CA ILE A 199 2.53 -20.98 -20.15
C ILE A 199 2.04 -22.31 -19.56
N PRO A 200 0.74 -22.64 -19.68
CA PRO A 200 0.22 -23.93 -19.22
C PRO A 200 1.03 -25.11 -19.78
N LEU A 201 1.44 -26.01 -18.89
CA LEU A 201 2.28 -27.18 -19.17
C LEU A 201 3.75 -26.89 -19.57
N SER A 202 4.20 -25.63 -19.65
CA SER A 202 5.64 -25.29 -19.70
C SER A 202 6.10 -24.73 -18.36
N ALA A 203 6.68 -25.61 -17.53
CA ALA A 203 7.19 -25.22 -16.22
C ALA A 203 8.46 -24.37 -16.30
N GLU A 204 9.31 -24.58 -17.32
CA GLU A 204 10.57 -23.87 -17.51
C GLU A 204 10.33 -22.39 -17.85
N ASP A 205 9.50 -22.10 -18.85
CA ASP A 205 9.15 -20.72 -19.22
C ASP A 205 8.40 -20.01 -18.09
N SER A 206 7.47 -20.72 -17.43
CA SER A 206 6.68 -20.18 -16.32
C SER A 206 7.51 -19.90 -15.06
N ALA A 207 8.73 -20.44 -14.94
CA ALA A 207 9.64 -20.22 -13.81
C ALA A 207 10.69 -19.13 -14.09
N LEU A 208 10.66 -18.47 -15.26
CA LEU A 208 11.64 -17.44 -15.60
C LEU A 208 11.63 -16.26 -14.59
N PRO A 209 12.80 -15.84 -14.06
CA PRO A 209 12.92 -14.68 -13.17
C PRO A 209 12.88 -13.37 -13.98
N ALA A 210 11.76 -13.14 -14.68
CA ALA A 210 11.60 -12.04 -15.63
C ALA A 210 10.20 -11.43 -15.54
N THR A 211 10.17 -10.09 -15.55
CA THR A 211 8.97 -9.27 -15.72
C THR A 211 9.10 -8.53 -17.05
N ILE A 212 8.15 -8.73 -17.96
CA ILE A 212 8.08 -8.06 -19.26
C ILE A 212 7.18 -6.84 -19.08
N LEU A 213 7.64 -5.68 -19.57
CA LEU A 213 6.88 -4.44 -19.64
C LEU A 213 6.88 -3.97 -21.10
N GLU A 214 5.77 -4.21 -21.80
CA GLU A 214 5.58 -3.84 -23.20
C GLU A 214 4.81 -2.53 -23.29
N TYR A 215 5.49 -1.45 -23.71
CA TYR A 215 4.89 -0.13 -23.89
C TYR A 215 4.54 0.10 -25.37
N THR A 216 3.25 0.21 -25.66
CA THR A 216 2.74 0.71 -26.95
C THR A 216 2.40 2.19 -26.80
N VAL A 217 3.02 3.03 -27.64
CA VAL A 217 2.68 4.46 -27.74
C VAL A 217 1.82 4.66 -28.98
N HIS A 218 0.68 5.30 -28.80
CA HIS A 218 -0.33 5.51 -29.83
C HIS A 218 -0.40 6.99 -30.18
N ASN A 219 -0.29 7.31 -31.48
CA ASN A 219 -0.42 8.65 -32.01
C ASN A 219 -1.75 8.78 -32.75
N ASP A 220 -2.69 9.53 -32.17
CA ASP A 220 -4.02 9.77 -32.75
C ASP A 220 -4.03 11.05 -33.63
N THR A 221 -2.88 11.70 -33.86
CA THR A 221 -2.75 12.91 -34.69
C THR A 221 -2.43 12.60 -36.16
N GLU A 222 -2.56 13.62 -37.03
CA GLU A 222 -2.26 13.50 -38.47
C GLU A 222 -0.77 13.72 -38.81
N TRP A 223 0.09 14.00 -37.83
CA TRP A 223 1.50 14.34 -38.03
C TRP A 223 2.46 13.40 -37.27
N PRO A 224 3.72 13.26 -37.72
CA PRO A 224 4.71 12.46 -37.01
C PRO A 224 5.08 13.09 -35.66
N ILE A 225 5.26 12.22 -34.66
CA ILE A 225 5.73 12.54 -33.32
C ILE A 225 6.87 11.56 -33.03
N GLU A 226 8.04 12.08 -32.68
CA GLU A 226 9.16 11.26 -32.24
C GLU A 226 8.94 10.91 -30.76
N VAL A 227 9.09 9.63 -30.42
CA VAL A 227 8.86 9.12 -29.08
C VAL A 227 10.01 8.23 -28.63
N SER A 228 10.29 8.26 -27.34
CA SER A 228 11.24 7.36 -26.67
C SER A 228 10.69 6.95 -25.32
N VAL A 229 10.90 5.69 -24.95
CA VAL A 229 10.55 5.16 -23.62
C VAL A 229 11.84 4.93 -22.83
N ALA A 230 11.90 5.45 -21.61
CA ALA A 230 13.03 5.31 -20.71
C ALA A 230 12.62 4.62 -19.42
N GLY A 231 13.51 3.78 -18.88
CA GLY A 231 13.38 3.18 -17.55
C GLY A 231 14.48 3.68 -16.61
N LEU A 232 14.09 4.08 -15.42
CA LEU A 232 14.97 4.47 -14.32
C LEU A 232 14.78 3.45 -13.20
N LEU A 233 15.87 2.81 -12.76
CA LEU A 233 15.83 1.77 -11.73
C LEU A 233 17.07 1.86 -10.85
N GLU A 234 16.88 1.78 -9.53
CA GLU A 234 17.97 1.68 -8.56
C GLU A 234 18.77 0.37 -8.74
N ASN A 235 20.07 0.40 -8.46
CA ASN A 235 20.85 -0.83 -8.33
C ASN A 235 20.50 -1.56 -7.02
N LEU A 236 19.66 -2.59 -7.12
CA LEU A 236 19.18 -3.42 -6.01
C LEU A 236 20.23 -4.40 -5.45
N VAL A 237 21.36 -4.60 -6.14
CA VAL A 237 22.32 -5.65 -5.81
C VAL A 237 23.00 -5.34 -4.48
N TYR A 238 22.95 -6.30 -3.54
CA TYR A 238 23.39 -6.17 -2.13
C TYR A 238 22.65 -5.09 -1.30
N HIS A 239 21.48 -4.60 -1.71
CA HIS A 239 20.77 -3.55 -0.98
C HIS A 239 20.47 -3.94 0.49
N ASN A 240 19.94 -5.15 0.73
CA ASN A 240 19.67 -5.68 2.08
C ASN A 240 20.91 -6.24 2.80
N SER A 241 22.12 -6.03 2.25
CA SER A 241 23.37 -6.65 2.73
C SER A 241 24.51 -5.64 2.86
N ARG A 242 24.19 -4.35 2.91
CA ARG A 242 25.15 -3.24 3.01
C ARG A 242 26.09 -3.34 4.22
N ASP A 243 25.61 -3.95 5.32
CA ASP A 243 26.31 -4.03 6.60
C ASP A 243 27.16 -5.32 6.74
N ILE A 244 27.15 -6.20 5.73
CA ILE A 244 27.88 -7.49 5.74
C ILE A 244 29.33 -7.34 5.26
N GLU A 245 29.60 -6.36 4.39
CA GLU A 245 30.91 -6.13 3.77
C GLU A 245 31.33 -4.67 3.98
N THR A 246 32.62 -4.46 4.32
CA THR A 246 33.13 -3.13 4.75
C THR A 246 33.03 -2.03 3.70
N ALA A 247 32.96 -2.39 2.41
CA ALA A 247 32.53 -1.49 1.35
C ALA A 247 32.13 -2.27 0.09
N ILE A 248 30.95 -1.98 -0.47
CA ILE A 248 30.48 -2.55 -1.74
C ILE A 248 30.24 -1.42 -2.74
N TRP A 249 30.95 -1.45 -3.86
CA TRP A 249 30.82 -0.44 -4.91
C TRP A 249 29.80 -0.90 -5.96
N ARG A 250 28.66 -0.21 -6.02
CA ARG A 250 27.62 -0.42 -7.03
C ARG A 250 28.17 -0.13 -8.43
N THR A 251 27.93 -1.02 -9.38
CA THR A 251 28.34 -0.90 -10.77
C THR A 251 27.14 -0.99 -11.70
N LEU A 252 27.20 -0.23 -12.80
CA LEU A 252 26.23 -0.26 -13.89
C LEU A 252 27.00 -0.36 -15.20
N ARG A 253 26.77 -1.43 -15.97
CA ARG A 253 27.36 -1.61 -17.30
C ARG A 253 26.28 -1.55 -18.36
N TRP A 254 26.46 -0.66 -19.33
CA TRP A 254 25.59 -0.54 -20.48
C TRP A 254 26.15 -1.36 -21.65
N HIS A 255 25.29 -2.13 -22.30
CA HIS A 255 25.58 -2.79 -23.57
C HIS A 255 24.51 -2.40 -24.58
N ARG A 256 24.91 -1.70 -25.65
CA ARG A 256 24.00 -1.19 -26.69
C ARG A 256 24.30 -1.88 -28.02
N THR A 257 23.26 -2.38 -28.67
CA THR A 257 23.27 -2.79 -30.09
C THR A 257 22.17 -1.99 -30.81
N PRO A 258 22.09 -2.00 -32.15
CA PRO A 258 21.01 -1.34 -32.88
C PRO A 258 19.61 -1.84 -32.47
N GLU A 259 19.49 -3.08 -32.01
CA GLU A 259 18.22 -3.75 -31.71
C GLU A 259 17.85 -3.69 -30.22
N ARG A 260 18.81 -3.45 -29.30
CA ARG A 260 18.56 -3.45 -27.85
C ARG A 260 19.56 -2.67 -27.03
N VAL A 261 19.09 -2.14 -25.91
CA VAL A 261 19.91 -1.62 -24.81
C VAL A 261 19.76 -2.54 -23.59
N GLN A 262 20.87 -3.01 -23.04
CA GLN A 262 20.91 -3.75 -21.78
C GLN A 262 21.66 -2.95 -20.73
N ALA A 263 21.00 -2.74 -19.57
CA ALA A 263 21.65 -2.36 -18.32
C ALA A 263 22.02 -3.64 -17.55
N ARG A 264 23.25 -3.74 -17.05
CA ARG A 264 23.64 -4.75 -16.06
C ARG A 264 24.00 -4.04 -14.76
N PHE A 265 23.13 -4.20 -13.77
CA PHE A 265 23.38 -3.82 -12.39
C PHE A 265 24.22 -4.90 -11.71
N GLY A 266 25.17 -4.49 -10.88
CA GLY A 266 26.03 -5.41 -10.15
C GLY A 266 26.83 -4.67 -9.10
N VAL A 267 27.75 -5.37 -8.45
CA VAL A 267 28.66 -4.81 -7.46
C VAL A 267 30.09 -5.30 -7.69
N ARG A 268 31.05 -4.59 -7.12
CA ARG A 268 32.42 -5.06 -6.94
C ARG A 268 32.92 -4.68 -5.55
N LEU A 269 33.91 -5.41 -5.06
CA LEU A 269 34.74 -4.91 -3.97
C LEU A 269 35.59 -3.72 -4.49
N PRO A 270 35.84 -2.72 -3.64
CA PRO A 270 36.86 -1.71 -3.93
C PRO A 270 38.26 -2.32 -3.97
N THR A 271 39.16 -1.64 -4.67
CA THR A 271 40.60 -1.88 -4.56
C THR A 271 41.14 -1.35 -3.23
N GLU A 272 42.32 -1.84 -2.80
CA GLU A 272 43.00 -1.35 -1.59
C GLU A 272 43.20 0.17 -1.60
N ALA A 273 43.48 0.76 -2.78
CA ALA A 273 43.63 2.20 -2.95
C ALA A 273 42.30 2.97 -2.79
N GLU A 274 41.18 2.41 -3.26
CA GLU A 274 39.84 3.00 -3.07
C GLU A 274 39.38 2.88 -1.61
N LEU A 275 39.71 1.79 -0.92
CA LEU A 275 39.50 1.64 0.53
C LEU A 275 40.31 2.69 1.30
N ALA A 276 41.61 2.81 1.03
CA ALA A 276 42.47 3.79 1.69
C ALA A 276 42.10 5.25 1.39
N ALA A 277 41.45 5.51 0.26
CA ALA A 277 40.92 6.84 -0.11
C ALA A 277 39.49 7.09 0.39
N THR A 278 38.81 6.07 0.94
CA THR A 278 37.49 6.25 1.55
C THR A 278 37.67 7.03 2.85
N PRO A 279 37.03 8.20 3.04
CA PRO A 279 37.15 8.93 4.29
C PRO A 279 36.64 8.05 5.44
N PRO A 280 37.24 8.11 6.64
CA PRO A 280 36.74 7.36 7.77
C PRO A 280 35.26 7.71 8.00
N PRO A 281 34.44 6.75 8.46
CA PRO A 281 33.06 7.05 8.84
C PRO A 281 33.08 8.22 9.82
N ARG A 282 32.13 9.14 9.67
CA ARG A 282 31.97 10.26 10.60
C ARG A 282 31.80 9.66 12.00
N GLU A 283 32.55 10.17 12.96
CA GLU A 283 32.41 9.80 14.37
C GLU A 283 30.94 9.91 14.79
N ASP A 284 30.44 8.89 15.49
CA ASP A 284 29.06 8.85 15.94
C ASP A 284 28.76 10.04 16.85
N ILE A 285 27.77 10.85 16.46
CA ILE A 285 27.34 11.99 17.25
C ILE A 285 26.35 11.46 18.28
N VAL A 286 26.81 11.27 19.52
CA VAL A 286 25.94 10.97 20.66
C VAL A 286 24.95 12.12 20.83
N PHE A 287 23.70 11.88 20.42
CA PHE A 287 22.62 12.86 20.53
C PHE A 287 22.06 12.93 21.97
N ALA A 288 21.97 11.78 22.63
CA ALA A 288 21.72 11.64 24.06
C ALA A 288 22.19 10.24 24.50
N ASP A 289 22.97 10.14 25.58
CA ASP A 289 23.39 8.86 26.17
C ASP A 289 22.40 8.33 27.21
N PHE A 290 21.59 9.21 27.80
CA PHE A 290 20.67 8.90 28.90
C PHE A 290 21.35 8.26 30.13
N GLU A 291 22.64 8.52 30.37
CA GLU A 291 23.38 7.97 31.52
C GLU A 291 23.14 8.74 32.83
N GLY A 292 22.55 9.94 32.75
CA GLY A 292 22.23 10.84 33.87
C GLY A 292 21.22 10.29 34.89
N GLU A 293 21.05 11.00 36.01
CA GLU A 293 20.00 10.67 37.00
C GLU A 293 18.59 11.09 36.52
N ASP A 294 18.53 12.09 35.66
CA ASP A 294 17.34 12.58 34.95
C ASP A 294 17.60 12.63 33.43
N TYR A 295 16.71 13.28 32.69
CA TYR A 295 16.81 13.43 31.23
C TYR A 295 17.59 14.69 30.77
N GLY A 296 18.23 15.43 31.68
CA GLY A 296 18.96 16.66 31.37
C GLY A 296 18.06 17.73 30.74
N ASP A 297 18.50 18.30 29.62
CA ASP A 297 17.77 19.36 28.89
C ASP A 297 16.47 18.88 28.20
N TRP A 298 16.22 17.57 28.13
CA TRP A 298 15.02 17.02 27.51
C TRP A 298 13.79 17.27 28.37
N LYS A 299 12.70 17.72 27.74
CA LYS A 299 11.44 18.00 28.43
C LYS A 299 10.53 16.78 28.47
N THR A 300 10.16 16.34 29.67
CA THR A 300 9.09 15.35 29.88
C THR A 300 7.71 16.01 29.96
N GLU A 301 6.72 15.36 29.34
CA GLU A 301 5.29 15.68 29.50
C GLU A 301 4.52 14.39 29.80
N GLY A 302 3.55 14.42 30.71
CA GLY A 302 2.84 13.21 31.16
C GLY A 302 3.68 12.36 32.14
N GLU A 303 3.28 11.11 32.33
CA GLU A 303 3.82 10.23 33.39
C GLU A 303 4.64 9.05 32.86
N ALA A 304 4.54 8.72 31.56
CA ALA A 304 5.13 7.53 30.96
C ALA A 304 6.67 7.41 31.13
N PHE A 305 7.40 8.51 31.06
CA PHE A 305 8.88 8.50 31.12
C PHE A 305 9.43 8.52 32.56
N GLY A 306 8.58 8.57 33.58
CA GLY A 306 9.00 8.63 34.97
C GLY A 306 9.87 9.87 35.28
N LYS A 307 10.87 9.70 36.15
CA LYS A 307 11.76 10.79 36.58
C LYS A 307 13.11 10.85 35.85
N GLY A 308 13.47 9.79 35.13
CA GLY A 308 14.77 9.67 34.49
C GLY A 308 14.95 8.33 33.78
N PRO A 309 16.09 8.14 33.09
CA PRO A 309 16.41 6.93 32.35
C PRO A 309 16.45 5.66 33.20
N VAL A 310 16.10 4.53 32.59
CA VAL A 310 16.01 3.20 33.24
C VAL A 310 17.20 2.32 32.85
N SER A 311 17.67 1.48 33.78
CA SER A 311 18.85 0.60 33.58
C SER A 311 18.50 -0.86 33.27
N GLY A 312 17.25 -1.15 32.94
CA GLY A 312 16.75 -2.51 32.73
C GLY A 312 15.21 -2.56 32.68
N PRO A 313 14.63 -3.78 32.60
CA PRO A 313 13.18 -3.96 32.55
C PRO A 313 12.51 -3.47 33.84
N VAL A 314 11.41 -2.72 33.69
CA VAL A 314 10.61 -2.21 34.82
C VAL A 314 9.40 -3.10 35.06
N GLY A 315 9.15 -3.51 36.30
CA GLY A 315 7.95 -4.29 36.66
C GLY A 315 7.86 -5.64 35.94
N ASN A 316 6.81 -5.82 35.13
CA ASN A 316 6.53 -7.03 34.35
C ASN A 316 7.03 -6.97 32.89
N GLN A 317 7.88 -5.98 32.55
CA GLN A 317 8.45 -5.83 31.21
C GLN A 317 9.34 -7.03 30.84
N GLN A 318 9.33 -7.41 29.56
CA GLN A 318 10.33 -8.35 29.01
C GLN A 318 11.73 -7.72 29.03
N PRO A 319 12.82 -8.53 29.03
CA PRO A 319 14.18 -8.00 28.95
C PRO A 319 14.38 -7.08 27.74
N VAL A 320 14.91 -5.89 27.99
CA VAL A 320 15.28 -4.93 26.93
C VAL A 320 16.76 -5.09 26.61
N SER A 321 17.11 -5.13 25.33
CA SER A 321 18.47 -5.34 24.82
C SER A 321 18.70 -4.55 23.53
N GLY A 322 19.97 -4.28 23.20
CA GLY A 322 20.34 -3.54 21.98
C GLY A 322 20.43 -2.03 22.16
N PHE A 323 20.44 -1.54 23.41
CA PHE A 323 20.87 -0.18 23.74
C PHE A 323 22.37 -0.19 24.10
N GLU A 324 23.03 0.95 23.92
CA GLU A 324 24.42 1.17 24.31
C GLU A 324 24.47 1.91 25.67
N GLY A 325 25.52 1.68 26.46
CA GLY A 325 25.62 2.21 27.83
C GLY A 325 25.02 1.31 28.91
N LYS A 326 24.50 1.92 29.97
CA LYS A 326 23.88 1.28 31.15
C LYS A 326 22.42 1.65 31.34
N LYS A 327 21.96 2.73 30.71
CA LYS A 327 20.60 3.25 30.81
C LYS A 327 20.02 3.56 29.43
N PHE A 328 18.69 3.73 29.38
CA PHE A 328 17.96 4.16 28.19
C PHE A 328 16.68 4.91 28.57
N ALA A 329 16.15 5.70 27.63
CA ALA A 329 14.85 6.34 27.78
C ALA A 329 13.72 5.29 27.66
N GLY A 330 13.05 4.98 28.77
CA GLY A 330 11.97 4.00 28.84
C GLY A 330 10.63 4.65 29.20
N SER A 331 9.63 4.50 28.33
CA SER A 331 8.26 4.98 28.56
C SER A 331 7.37 3.98 29.32
N PHE A 332 7.91 2.84 29.73
CA PHE A 332 7.16 1.80 30.44
C PHE A 332 7.51 1.84 31.94
N GLN A 333 6.50 2.06 32.78
CA GLN A 333 6.65 2.13 34.24
C GLN A 333 5.72 1.10 34.94
N GLY A 334 5.67 -0.12 34.41
CA GLY A 334 4.85 -1.21 34.95
C GLY A 334 3.39 -1.24 34.48
N SER A 335 2.99 -0.35 33.55
CA SER A 335 1.68 -0.33 32.90
C SER A 335 1.76 0.34 31.53
N ASP A 336 0.95 -0.14 30.59
CA ASP A 336 0.73 0.47 29.26
C ASP A 336 -0.32 1.60 29.28
N GLU A 337 -0.97 1.87 30.42
CA GLU A 337 -1.99 2.93 30.56
C GLU A 337 -1.38 4.34 30.63
N LEU A 338 -0.09 4.45 30.95
CA LEU A 338 0.58 5.73 31.11
C LEU A 338 0.89 6.37 29.75
N THR A 339 0.64 7.67 29.65
CA THR A 339 0.91 8.45 28.43
C THR A 339 1.89 9.58 28.72
N GLY A 340 2.64 9.99 27.71
CA GLY A 340 3.61 11.07 27.83
C GLY A 340 4.46 11.28 26.58
N LYS A 341 5.34 12.28 26.66
CA LYS A 341 6.34 12.61 25.64
C LYS A 341 7.68 12.87 26.31
N LEU A 342 8.76 12.57 25.60
CA LEU A 342 10.10 13.00 25.89
C LEU A 342 10.56 13.82 24.69
N ILE A 343 10.70 15.14 24.88
CA ILE A 343 10.92 16.12 23.82
C ILE A 343 12.39 16.55 23.85
N SER A 344 13.08 16.47 22.71
CA SER A 344 14.47 16.89 22.59
C SER A 344 14.64 18.40 22.76
N PRO A 345 15.83 18.86 23.18
CA PRO A 345 16.19 20.28 23.21
C PRO A 345 16.02 21.02 21.86
#